data_AF-U6RLH9-F1
#
_entry.id   AF-U6RLH9-F1
#
_cell.length_a   1.000
_cell.length_b   1.000
_cell.length_c   1.000
_cell.angle_alpha   90.00
_cell.angle_beta   90.00
_cell.angle_gamma   90.00
#
_symmetry.space_group_name_H-M   'P 1'
#
loop_
_entity.id
_entity.type
_entity.pdbx_description
1 polymer ?
#
loop_
_entity_poly.entity_id
_entity_poly.type
_entity_poly.pdbx_seq_one_letter_code
_entity_poly.pdbx_strand_id
1 'polypeptide(L)' 'MKFTQLELAEIRTELEPKLKEMKCPYCGCAEHDFLDTRFNLPSYSYDGDFLEDQVELQTCVAYQCRKCKHLALFSVSKP' A
#
# COMPACT_ATOMS: atom_id res chain seq x y z
N MET A 1 -8.33 -3.64 11.93
CA MET A 1 -9.01 -2.32 11.95
C MET A 1 -9.16 -1.85 10.51
N LYS A 2 -10.20 -1.08 10.17
CA LYS A 2 -10.37 -0.49 8.84
C LYS A 2 -10.02 1.00 8.88
N PHE A 3 -9.69 1.60 7.75
CA PHE A 3 -9.61 3.05 7.62
C PHE A 3 -11.01 3.67 7.79
N THR A 4 -11.06 4.88 8.31
CA THR A 4 -12.27 5.71 8.28
C THR A 4 -12.56 6.14 6.83
N GLN A 5 -13.79 6.60 6.57
CA GLN A 5 -14.17 7.06 5.23
C GLN A 5 -13.36 8.27 4.76
N LEU A 6 -12.98 9.16 5.68
CA LEU A 6 -12.17 10.34 5.36
C LEU A 6 -10.75 9.93 4.94
N GLU A 7 -10.09 9.08 5.73
CA GLU A 7 -8.75 8.54 5.43
C GLU A 7 -8.74 7.80 4.09
N LEU A 8 -9.78 7.00 3.81
CA LEU A 8 -9.92 6.30 2.52
C LEU A 8 -10.03 7.24 1.33
N ALA A 9 -10.73 8.37 1.49
CA ALA A 9 -10.87 9.36 0.42
C ALA A 9 -9.52 10.01 0.10
N GLU A 10 -8.78 10.43 1.13
CA GLU A 10 -7.47 11.05 0.99
C GLU A 10 -6.46 10.09 0.35
N ILE A 11 -6.37 8.85 0.84
CA ILE A 11 -5.48 7.84 0.27
C ILE A 11 -5.80 7.57 -1.20
N ARG A 12 -7.10 7.50 -1.56
CA ARG A 12 -7.51 7.33 -2.95
C ARG A 12 -7.10 8.51 -3.81
N THR A 13 -7.32 9.74 -3.36
CA THR A 13 -6.93 10.94 -4.11
C THR A 13 -5.42 10.96 -4.37
N GLU A 14 -4.60 10.53 -3.42
CA GLU A 14 -3.15 10.49 -3.59
C GLU A 14 -2.66 9.36 -4.52
N LEU A 15 -3.22 8.15 -4.36
CA LEU A 15 -2.69 6.96 -5.03
C LEU A 15 -3.32 6.68 -6.39
N GLU A 16 -4.58 7.06 -6.62
CA GLU A 16 -5.31 6.72 -7.85
C GLU A 16 -4.59 7.19 -9.14
N PRO A 17 -3.96 8.38 -9.21
CA PRO A 17 -3.17 8.77 -10.38
C PRO A 17 -1.98 7.82 -10.62
N LYS A 18 -1.23 7.48 -9.56
CA LYS A 18 -0.06 6.58 -9.63
C LYS A 18 -0.44 5.17 -10.10
N LEU A 19 -1.65 4.72 -9.76
CA LEU A 19 -2.13 3.39 -10.08
C LEU A 19 -2.68 3.24 -11.49
N LYS A 20 -3.22 4.30 -12.07
CA LYS A 20 -3.67 4.30 -13.48
C LYS A 20 -2.52 4.00 -14.44
N GLU A 21 -1.30 4.33 -14.05
CA GLU A 21 -0.08 4.08 -14.81
C GLU A 21 0.54 2.70 -14.49
N MET A 22 0.13 2.06 -13.40
CA MET A 22 0.69 0.79 -12.95
C MET A 22 0.05 -0.41 -13.65
N LYS A 23 0.88 -1.36 -14.07
CA LYS A 23 0.46 -2.70 -14.49
C LYS A 23 0.86 -3.71 -13.42
N CYS A 24 0.04 -4.74 -13.25
CA CYS A 24 0.39 -5.88 -12.42
C CYS A 24 1.70 -6.50 -12.92
N PRO A 25 2.74 -6.61 -12.07
CA PRO A 25 4.06 -7.09 -12.49
C PRO A 25 4.07 -8.57 -12.90
N TYR A 26 3.06 -9.34 -12.49
CA TYR A 26 2.97 -10.77 -12.78
C TYR A 26 2.21 -11.08 -14.08
N CYS A 27 1.15 -10.32 -14.40
CA CYS A 27 0.27 -10.65 -15.52
C CYS A 27 0.03 -9.49 -16.51
N GLY A 28 0.61 -8.32 -16.28
CA GLY A 28 0.51 -7.14 -17.13
C GLY A 28 -0.86 -6.44 -17.13
N CYS A 29 -1.83 -6.91 -16.33
CA CYS A 29 -3.16 -6.32 -16.23
C CYS A 29 -3.11 -4.93 -15.58
N ALA A 30 -3.80 -3.95 -16.15
CA ALA A 30 -3.90 -2.58 -15.61
C ALA A 30 -5.09 -2.40 -14.63
N GLU A 31 -5.97 -3.40 -14.52
CA GLU A 31 -7.15 -3.32 -13.67
C GLU A 31 -6.88 -3.84 -12.26
N HIS A 32 -7.19 -2.99 -11.29
CA HIS A 32 -6.94 -3.26 -9.87
C HIS A 32 -8.14 -2.85 -9.03
N ASP A 33 -8.43 -3.62 -7.98
CA ASP A 33 -9.41 -3.29 -6.95
C ASP A 33 -8.71 -2.66 -5.74
N PHE A 34 -9.24 -1.54 -5.26
CA PHE A 34 -8.83 -0.92 -4.00
C PHE A 34 -9.40 -1.73 -2.82
N LEU A 35 -8.56 -2.22 -1.92
CA LEU A 35 -9.00 -2.87 -0.69
C LEU A 35 -9.02 -1.86 0.47
N ASP A 36 -10.16 -1.73 1.14
CA ASP A 36 -10.40 -0.85 2.31
C ASP A 36 -9.74 -1.35 3.61
N THR A 37 -8.92 -2.39 3.50
CA THR A 37 -8.27 -3.03 4.63
C THR A 37 -6.98 -2.31 4.98
N ARG A 38 -6.83 -1.97 6.27
CA ARG A 38 -5.60 -1.43 6.82
C ARG A 38 -4.64 -2.55 7.14
N PHE A 39 -3.48 -2.53 6.48
CA PHE A 39 -2.36 -3.41 6.77
C PHE A 39 -1.34 -2.62 7.58
N ASN A 40 -0.85 -3.17 8.69
CA ASN A 40 0.27 -2.60 9.42
C ASN A 40 1.45 -3.56 9.27
N LEU A 41 2.51 -3.12 8.60
CA LEU A 41 3.72 -3.90 8.40
C LEU A 41 4.83 -3.35 9.30
N PRO A 42 5.68 -4.21 9.88
CA PRO A 42 6.88 -3.75 10.55
C PRO A 42 7.82 -3.11 9.53
N SER A 43 8.30 -1.92 9.86
CA SER A 43 9.31 -1.19 9.12
C SER A 43 10.53 -1.05 10.01
N TYR A 44 11.70 -1.28 9.42
CA TYR A 44 12.98 -1.17 10.08
C TYR A 44 13.78 -0.09 9.37
N SER A 45 14.27 0.88 10.13
CA SER A 45 15.26 1.85 9.66
C SER A 45 16.63 1.17 9.58
N TYR A 46 17.37 1.51 8.52
CA TYR A 46 18.73 1.07 8.31
C TYR A 46 19.61 2.31 8.22
N ASP A 47 20.64 2.39 9.05
CA ASP A 47 21.69 3.41 8.97
C ASP A 47 23.02 2.75 8.60
N GLY A 48 23.42 2.89 7.34
CA GLY A 48 24.64 2.27 6.81
C GLY A 48 24.53 0.75 6.78
N ASP A 49 25.20 0.07 7.73
CA ASP A 49 25.20 -1.39 7.93
C ASP A 49 24.46 -1.81 9.22
N PHE A 50 23.83 -0.87 9.92
CA PHE A 50 23.16 -1.11 11.19
C PHE A 50 21.65 -1.08 11.02
N LEU A 51 21.00 -2.18 11.41
CA LEU A 51 19.56 -2.22 11.62
C LEU A 51 19.27 -1.54 12.95
N GLU A 52 18.43 -0.50 12.95
CA GLU A 52 17.97 0.07 14.22
C GLU A 52 17.07 -0.94 14.94
N ASP A 53 17.24 -1.07 16.26
CA ASP A 53 16.45 -1.98 17.10
C ASP A 53 14.98 -1.52 17.26
N GLN A 54 14.64 -0.31 16.79
CA GLN A 54 13.29 0.22 16.86
C GLN A 54 12.47 -0.24 15.66
N VAL A 55 11.42 -1.03 15.93
CA VAL A 55 10.45 -1.43 14.92
C VAL A 55 9.31 -0.43 14.88
N GLU A 56 9.17 0.27 13.76
CA GLU A 56 8.01 1.11 13.50
C GLU A 56 6.91 0.32 12.78
N LEU A 57 5.65 0.71 12.95
CA LEU A 57 4.55 0.16 12.17
C LEU A 57 4.23 1.09 11.00
N GLN A 58 4.51 0.61 9.79
CA GLN A 58 4.11 1.28 8.57
C GLN A 58 2.68 0.88 8.20
N THR A 59 1.82 1.88 8.03
CA THR A 59 0.45 1.66 7.59
C THR A 59 0.42 1.56 6.06
N CYS A 60 -0.28 0.56 5.55
CA CYS A 60 -0.37 0.27 4.13
C CYS A 60 -1.82 0.02 3.69
N VAL A 61 -2.10 0.34 2.43
CA VAL A 61 -3.29 -0.11 1.69
C VAL A 61 -2.89 -1.13 0.64
N ALA A 62 -3.86 -1.95 0.22
CA ALA A 62 -3.66 -2.96 -0.80
C ALA A 62 -4.47 -2.68 -2.06
N TYR A 63 -3.84 -2.95 -3.20
CA TYR A 63 -4.51 -3.04 -4.49
C TYR A 63 -4.41 -4.46 -5.02
N GLN A 64 -5.55 -5.02 -5.40
CA GLN A 64 -5.63 -6.39 -5.91
C GLN A 64 -5.79 -6.38 -7.42
N CYS A 65 -4.88 -7.04 -8.14
CA CYS A 65 -5.05 -7.26 -9.57
C CYS A 65 -6.33 -8.07 -9.83
N ARG A 66 -7.22 -7.56 -10.71
CA ARG A 66 -8.49 -8.24 -11.01
C ARG A 66 -8.30 -9.60 -11.66
N LYS A 67 -7.25 -9.75 -12.47
CA LYS A 67 -6.95 -10.95 -13.25
C LYS A 67 -6.29 -12.06 -12.42
N CYS A 68 -5.13 -11.80 -11.81
CA CYS A 68 -4.36 -12.84 -11.10
C CYS A 68 -4.44 -12.77 -9.58
N LYS A 69 -5.20 -11.82 -9.02
CA LYS A 69 -5.40 -11.64 -7.58
C LYS A 69 -4.15 -11.28 -6.77
N HIS A 70 -3.02 -11.00 -7.44
CA HIS A 70 -1.82 -10.46 -6.80
C HIS A 70 -2.11 -9.15 -6.05
N LEU A 71 -1.52 -9.00 -4.87
CA LEU A 71 -1.68 -7.83 -4.00
C LEU A 71 -0.42 -6.96 -4.07
N ALA A 72 -0.59 -5.70 -4.46
CA ALA A 72 0.42 -4.66 -4.31
C ALA A 72 0.11 -3.83 -3.06
N LEU A 73 1.09 -3.72 -2.15
CA LEU A 73 0.96 -2.93 -0.93
C LEU A 73 1.66 -1.59 -1.12
N PHE A 74 0.95 -0.52 -0.74
CA PHE A 74 1.49 0.84 -0.77
C PHE A 74 1.50 1.37 0.64
N SER A 75 2.68 1.79 1.06
CA SER A 75 2.82 2.58 2.28
C SER A 75 2.07 3.88 2.13
N VAL A 76 1.25 4.22 3.11
CA VAL A 76 0.65 5.53 3.23
C VAL A 76 1.37 6.24 4.36
N SER A 77 1.87 7.45 4.09
CA SER A 77 2.18 8.39 5.15
C SER A 77 0.95 8.48 6.03
N LYS A 78 1.10 8.41 7.36
CA LYS A 78 -0.02 8.35 8.33
C LYS A 78 -1.18 9.24 7.86
N PRO A 79 -2.45 8.77 7.94
CA PRO A 79 -3.55 9.72 8.01
C PRO A 79 -3.36 10.68 9.20
#